data_AF-A0A968Z3C5-F1
#
_entry.id   AF-A0A968Z3C5-F1
#
_cell.length_a   1.000
_cell.length_b   1.000
_cell.length_c   1.000
_cell.angle_alpha   90.00
_cell.angle_beta   90.00
_cell.angle_gamma   90.00
#
_symmetry.space_group_name_H-M   'P 1'
#
loop_
_entity.id
_entity.type
_entity.pdbx_description
1 polymer ?
#
loop_
_entity_poly.entity_id
_entity_poly.type
_entity_poly.pdbx_seq_one_letter_code
_entity_poly.pdbx_strand_id
1 'polypeptide(L)'
;MDNPTNQATNFNRKNLETGNPLWQYVTSMEPEVMARLSQPTSEDVLQVIERHVVSLLGHLPSEHFDVTVTTNRENLARLMASAMMNGYFLRAAEQRMAFEGMVQDNSSSDTEI
;
A
#
# COMPACT_ATOMS: atom_id res chain seq x y z
N MET A 1 -37.37 -0.90 11.92
CA MET A 1 -36.05 -1.48 12.21
C MET A 1 -35.41 -1.71 10.87
N ASP A 2 -34.72 -0.69 10.35
CA ASP A 2 -34.24 -0.68 8.97
C ASP A 2 -32.74 -0.96 8.93
N ASN A 3 -32.41 -1.97 8.14
CA ASN A 3 -31.14 -2.66 8.03
C ASN A 3 -30.01 -1.75 7.46
N PRO A 4 -28.82 -1.65 8.09
CA PRO A 4 -27.75 -0.77 7.62
C PRO A 4 -26.88 -1.31 6.46
N THR A 5 -27.22 -2.45 5.85
CA THR A 5 -26.37 -3.13 4.84
C THR A 5 -26.28 -2.41 3.47
N ASN A 6 -27.00 -1.32 3.23
CA ASN A 6 -27.04 -0.68 1.90
C ASN A 6 -26.01 0.44 1.67
N GLN A 7 -25.06 0.67 2.60
CA GLN A 7 -24.12 1.79 2.45
C GLN A 7 -22.78 1.41 1.78
N ALA A 8 -22.44 0.13 1.68
CA ALA A 8 -21.20 -0.33 1.05
C ALA A 8 -21.25 -0.34 -0.50
N THR A 9 -22.43 -0.30 -1.11
CA THR A 9 -22.61 -0.35 -2.57
C THR A 9 -22.63 1.04 -3.23
N ASN A 10 -22.63 2.12 -2.46
CA ASN A 10 -22.72 3.49 -2.98
C ASN A 10 -21.36 4.19 -3.20
N PHE A 11 -20.26 3.63 -2.68
CA PHE A 11 -18.92 4.21 -2.85
C PHE A 11 -18.31 3.93 -4.22
N ASN A 12 -18.79 2.91 -4.94
CA ASN A 12 -18.26 2.56 -6.27
C ASN A 12 -18.98 3.29 -7.42
N ARG A 13 -20.22 3.75 -7.22
CA ARG A 13 -21.03 4.33 -8.31
C ARG A 13 -20.63 5.76 -8.68
N LYS A 14 -20.22 6.60 -7.72
CA LYS A 14 -19.85 8.00 -7.99
C LYS A 14 -18.48 8.16 -8.66
N ASN A 15 -17.53 7.23 -8.45
CA ASN A 15 -16.22 7.29 -9.09
C ASN A 15 -16.20 6.76 -10.54
N LEU A 16 -17.24 6.05 -10.98
CA LEU A 16 -17.44 5.75 -12.41
C LEU A 16 -18.12 6.92 -13.16
N GLU A 17 -18.89 7.77 -12.47
CA GLU A 17 -19.65 8.87 -13.09
C GLU A 17 -18.81 10.13 -13.36
N THR A 18 -17.77 10.39 -12.56
CA THR A 18 -16.65 11.25 -12.99
C THR A 18 -15.58 10.35 -13.58
N GLY A 19 -15.80 9.95 -14.83
CA GLY A 19 -14.88 9.13 -15.60
C GLY A 19 -13.44 9.61 -15.40
N ASN A 20 -12.57 8.66 -15.03
CA ASN A 20 -11.16 8.91 -14.79
C ASN A 20 -10.64 9.93 -15.84
N PRO A 21 -10.15 11.11 -15.45
CA PRO A 21 -9.79 12.16 -16.40
C PRO A 21 -8.70 11.72 -17.38
N LEU A 22 -7.86 10.77 -16.98
CA LEU A 22 -6.89 10.13 -17.88
C LEU A 22 -7.59 9.24 -18.89
N TRP A 23 -8.62 8.49 -18.47
CA TRP A 23 -9.43 7.68 -19.38
C TRP A 23 -10.20 8.55 -20.37
N GLN A 24 -10.76 9.67 -19.93
CA GLN A 24 -11.44 10.62 -20.82
C GLN A 24 -10.46 11.27 -21.81
N TYR A 25 -9.26 11.63 -21.36
CA TYR A 25 -8.20 12.13 -22.23
C TYR A 25 -7.75 11.09 -23.27
N VAL A 26 -7.46 9.86 -22.83
CA VAL A 26 -7.06 8.75 -23.72
C VAL A 26 -8.14 8.46 -24.76
N THR A 27 -9.41 8.43 -24.36
CA THR A 27 -10.55 8.18 -25.27
C THR A 27 -10.89 9.37 -26.18
N SER A 28 -10.47 10.59 -25.83
CA SER A 28 -10.61 11.78 -26.70
C SER A 28 -9.52 11.90 -27.77
N MET A 29 -8.47 11.09 -27.73
CA MET A 29 -7.40 11.10 -28.74
C MET A 29 -7.89 10.54 -30.08
N GLU A 30 -7.27 10.98 -31.16
CA GLU A 30 -7.51 10.36 -32.47
C GLU A 30 -7.15 8.87 -32.42
N PRO A 31 -7.99 7.98 -33.02
CA PRO A 31 -7.76 6.53 -33.00
C PRO A 31 -6.37 6.11 -33.51
N GLU A 32 -5.82 6.86 -34.47
CA GLU A 32 -4.48 6.62 -35.02
C GLU A 32 -3.36 6.89 -34.00
N VAL A 33 -3.52 7.95 -33.18
CA VAL A 33 -2.59 8.29 -32.10
C VAL A 33 -2.65 7.22 -31.00
N MET A 34 -3.84 6.77 -30.63
CA MET A 34 -3.99 5.66 -29.69
C MET A 34 -3.38 4.35 -30.20
N ALA A 35 -3.58 4.01 -31.48
CA ALA A 35 -3.04 2.79 -32.07
C ALA A 35 -1.50 2.80 -32.13
N ARG A 36 -0.91 3.98 -32.33
CA ARG A 36 0.56 4.14 -32.27
C ARG A 36 1.09 4.08 -30.84
N LEU A 37 0.39 4.67 -29.88
CA LEU A 37 0.78 4.66 -28.47
C LEU A 37 0.62 3.28 -27.79
N SER A 38 -0.33 2.46 -28.26
CA SER A 38 -0.55 1.09 -27.77
C SER A 38 0.41 0.05 -28.36
N GLN A 39 1.22 0.45 -29.34
CA GLN A 39 2.23 -0.40 -29.96
C GLN A 39 3.63 0.05 -29.51
N PRO A 40 4.20 -0.58 -28.45
CA PRO A 40 5.59 -0.33 -28.09
C PRO A 40 6.50 -0.68 -29.28
N THR A 41 7.40 0.23 -29.63
CA THR A 41 8.28 0.09 -30.82
C THR A 41 9.32 -1.03 -30.65
N SER A 42 9.57 -1.48 -29.43
CA SER A 42 10.45 -2.61 -29.10
C SER A 42 10.10 -3.20 -27.72
N GLU A 43 10.59 -4.41 -27.45
CA GLU A 43 10.44 -5.10 -26.16
C GLU A 43 11.12 -4.33 -25.01
N ASP A 44 12.27 -3.71 -25.28
CA ASP A 44 12.98 -2.87 -24.30
C ASP A 44 12.13 -1.67 -23.86
N VAL A 45 11.42 -1.03 -24.81
CA VAL A 45 10.54 0.10 -24.52
C VAL A 45 9.35 -0.36 -23.67
N LEU A 46 8.79 -1.55 -23.93
CA LEU A 46 7.72 -2.11 -23.11
C LEU A 46 8.19 -2.34 -21.67
N GLN A 47 9.35 -2.94 -21.47
CA GLN A 47 9.93 -3.16 -20.13
C GLN A 47 10.18 -1.84 -19.38
N VAL A 48 10.65 -0.81 -20.09
CA VAL A 48 10.83 0.53 -19.50
C VAL A 48 9.49 1.13 -19.07
N ILE A 49 8.45 1.02 -19.89
CA ILE A 49 7.10 1.50 -19.57
C ILE A 49 6.53 0.73 -18.36
N GLU A 50 6.63 -0.60 -18.33
CA GLU A 50 6.19 -1.41 -17.19
C GLU A 50 6.92 -1.00 -15.91
N ARG A 51 8.24 -0.86 -15.96
CA ARG A 51 9.05 -0.42 -14.82
C ARG A 51 8.68 0.99 -14.38
N HIS A 52 8.39 1.88 -15.32
CA HIS A 52 7.97 3.25 -15.02
C HIS A 52 6.59 3.28 -14.36
N VAL A 53 5.63 2.49 -14.84
CA VAL A 53 4.28 2.36 -14.24
C VAL A 53 4.38 1.74 -12.84
N VAL A 54 5.15 0.67 -12.66
CA VAL A 54 5.38 0.06 -11.34
C VAL A 54 6.05 1.05 -10.39
N SER A 55 7.00 1.86 -10.86
CA SER A 55 7.59 2.93 -10.08
C SER A 55 6.55 3.98 -9.67
N LEU A 56 5.70 4.45 -10.60
CA LEU A 56 4.63 5.39 -10.29
C LEU A 56 3.64 4.82 -9.26
N LEU A 57 3.27 3.55 -9.38
CA LEU A 57 2.36 2.86 -8.46
C LEU A 57 3.01 2.51 -7.12
N GLY A 58 4.33 2.31 -7.07
CA GLY A 58 5.08 2.02 -5.84
C GLY A 58 5.34 3.25 -4.97
N HIS A 59 5.22 4.46 -5.52
CA HIS A 59 5.31 5.73 -4.79
C HIS A 59 3.95 6.40 -4.59
N LEU A 60 2.86 5.68 -4.85
CA LEU A 60 1.52 6.24 -4.72
C LEU A 60 1.20 6.47 -3.23
N PRO A 61 0.83 7.68 -2.82
CA PRO A 61 0.50 7.96 -1.42
C PRO A 61 -0.75 7.15 -1.03
N SER A 62 -0.59 6.23 -0.08
CA SER A 62 -1.66 5.31 0.36
C SER A 62 -2.90 6.02 0.91
N GLU A 63 -2.79 7.29 1.28
CA GLU A 63 -3.90 8.12 1.78
C GLU A 63 -4.90 8.53 0.68
N HIS A 64 -4.51 8.43 -0.59
CA HIS A 64 -5.34 8.88 -1.73
C HIS A 64 -5.72 7.76 -2.69
N PHE A 65 -5.28 6.52 -2.43
CA PHE A 65 -5.46 5.41 -3.34
C PHE A 65 -5.75 4.10 -2.59
N ASP A 66 -6.80 3.40 -3.02
CA ASP A 66 -7.06 2.04 -2.56
C ASP A 66 -6.03 1.08 -3.16
N VAL A 67 -5.15 0.55 -2.31
CA VAL A 67 -4.10 -0.41 -2.73
C VAL A 67 -4.61 -1.83 -2.55
N THR A 68 -4.75 -2.57 -3.66
CA THR A 68 -5.04 -4.02 -3.65
C THR A 68 -3.79 -4.79 -4.04
N VAL A 69 -3.33 -5.69 -3.16
CA VAL A 69 -2.17 -6.57 -3.42
C VAL A 69 -2.65 -7.99 -3.69
N THR A 70 -2.37 -8.50 -4.89
CA THR A 70 -2.66 -9.89 -5.27
C THR A 70 -1.38 -10.72 -5.15
N THR A 71 -1.44 -11.84 -4.43
CA THR A 71 -0.28 -12.74 -4.25
C THR A 71 -0.73 -14.20 -4.16
N ASN A 72 0.21 -15.14 -4.27
CA ASN A 72 -0.06 -16.56 -4.12
C ASN A 72 0.02 -17.00 -2.64
N ARG A 73 -0.49 -18.21 -2.35
CA ARG A 73 -0.54 -18.77 -0.99
C ARG A 73 0.83 -18.88 -0.33
N GLU A 74 1.86 -19.25 -1.08
CA GLU A 74 3.21 -19.45 -0.54
C GLU A 74 3.87 -18.13 -0.13
N ASN A 75 3.81 -17.13 -1.01
CA ASN A 75 4.34 -15.79 -0.74
C ASN A 75 3.59 -15.11 0.40
N LEU A 76 2.26 -15.28 0.47
CA LEU A 76 1.46 -14.80 1.60
C LEU A 76 1.89 -15.47 2.91
N ALA A 77 2.07 -16.79 2.92
CA ALA A 77 2.49 -17.52 4.11
C ALA A 77 3.87 -17.06 4.60
N ARG A 78 4.83 -16.85 3.68
CA ARG A 78 6.16 -16.30 4.00
C ARG A 78 6.06 -14.89 4.58
N LEU A 79 5.22 -14.04 3.99
CA LEU A 79 4.98 -12.68 4.51
C LEU A 79 4.40 -12.73 5.93
N MET A 80 3.39 -13.55 6.18
CA MET A 80 2.80 -13.70 7.51
C MET A 80 3.80 -14.23 8.53
N ALA A 81 4.60 -15.24 8.18
CA ALA A 81 5.64 -15.76 9.06
C ALA A 81 6.67 -14.68 9.43
N SER A 82 7.11 -13.87 8.45
CA SER A 82 8.02 -12.75 8.70
C SER A 82 7.40 -11.68 9.61
N ALA A 83 6.13 -11.34 9.40
CA ALA A 83 5.41 -10.37 10.21
C ALA A 83 5.25 -10.86 11.66
N MET A 84 4.96 -12.15 11.86
CA MET A 84 4.89 -12.75 13.19
C MET A 84 6.24 -12.68 13.91
N MET A 85 7.33 -13.09 13.24
CA MET A 85 8.68 -13.01 13.82
C MET A 85 9.03 -11.57 14.23
N ASN A 86 8.76 -10.59 13.36
CA ASN A 86 8.96 -9.18 13.66
C ASN A 86 8.13 -8.73 14.87
N GLY A 87 6.87 -9.15 14.97
CA GLY A 87 6.02 -8.86 16.13
C GLY A 87 6.60 -9.36 17.46
N TYR A 88 7.13 -10.59 17.48
CA TYR A 88 7.81 -11.12 18.66
C TYR A 88 9.08 -10.33 19.02
N PHE A 89 9.88 -9.95 18.03
CA PHE A 89 11.08 -9.13 18.25
C PHE A 89 10.72 -7.75 18.82
N LEU A 90 9.70 -7.09 18.29
CA LEU A 90 9.23 -5.81 18.81
C LEU A 90 8.75 -5.93 20.25
N ARG A 91 7.98 -6.97 20.58
CA ARG A 91 7.52 -7.21 21.96
C ARG A 91 8.69 -7.45 22.93
N ALA A 92 9.69 -8.22 22.51
CA ALA A 92 10.89 -8.45 23.31
C ALA A 92 11.69 -7.14 23.52
N ALA A 93 11.79 -6.30 22.49
CA ALA A 93 12.41 -4.98 22.58
C ALA A 93 11.67 -4.06 23.55
N GLU A 94 10.33 -4.03 23.51
CA GLU A 94 9.51 -3.29 24.47
C GLU A 94 9.72 -3.76 25.91
N GLN A 95 9.75 -5.08 26.15
CA GLN A 95 9.98 -5.63 27.49
C GLN A 95 11.34 -5.22 28.05
N ARG A 96 12.37 -5.27 27.20
CA ARG A 96 13.71 -4.83 27.57
C ARG A 96 13.75 -3.33 27.90
N MET A 97 13.15 -2.50 27.06
CA MET A 97 13.09 -1.05 27.28
C MET A 97 12.32 -0.71 28.57
N ALA A 98 11.20 -1.39 28.84
CA ALA A 98 10.44 -1.22 30.07
C ALA A 98 11.24 -1.62 31.31
N PHE A 99 11.98 -2.73 31.24
CA PHE A 99 12.86 -3.18 32.32
C PHE A 99 13.99 -2.19 32.58
N GLU A 100 14.67 -1.71 31.54
CA GLU A 100 15.73 -0.71 31.63
C GLU A 100 15.22 0.59 32.27
N GLY A 101 14.01 1.04 31.91
CA GLY A 101 13.36 2.19 32.53
C GLY A 101 13.11 2.02 34.04
N MET A 102 12.61 0.85 34.46
CA MET A 102 12.39 0.56 35.89
C MET A 102 13.69 0.50 36.70
N VAL A 103 14.75 -0.09 36.13
CA VAL A 103 16.06 -0.16 36.78
C VAL A 103 16.66 1.25 36.94
N GLN A 104 16.52 2.09 35.91
CA GLN A 104 17.00 3.48 35.97
C GLN A 104 16.27 4.28 37.05
N ASP A 105 14.94 4.16 37.14
CA ASP A 105 14.12 4.89 38.13
C ASP A 105 14.48 4.52 39.58
N ASN A 106 14.75 3.23 39.84
CA ASN A 106 15.22 2.77 41.15
C ASN A 106 16.63 3.29 41.48
N SER A 107 17.53 3.41 40.50
CA SER A 107 18.90 3.91 40.74
C SER A 107 18.96 5.40 41.13
N SER A 108 17.98 6.19 40.72
CA SER A 108 17.82 7.59 41.13
C SER A 108 17.30 7.77 42.55
N SER A 109 16.69 6.73 43.14
CA SER A 109 16.10 6.79 44.49
C SER A 109 17.12 6.57 45.62
N ASP A 110 18.27 5.96 45.30
CA ASP A 110 19.31 5.58 46.29
C ASP A 110 20.41 6.65 46.48
N THR A 111 20.31 7.84 45.86
CA THR A 111 21.35 8.90 45.91
C THR A 111 21.03 10.09 46.83
N GLU A 112 19.89 10.11 47.54
CA GLU A 112 19.58 11.14 48.56
C GLU A 112 19.60 10.54 49.99
N ILE A 113 20.79 10.30 50.55
CA ILE A 113 21.05 10.28 52.01
C ILE A 113 22.41 10.92 52.30
#